data_AF-D8SXK6-F1
#
_entry.id   AF-D8SXK6-F1
#
_cell.length_a   1.000
_cell.length_b   1.000
_cell.length_c   1.000
_cell.angle_alpha   90.00
_cell.angle_beta   90.00
_cell.angle_gamma   90.00
#
_symmetry.space_group_name_H-M   'P 1'
#
loop_
_entity.id
_entity.type
_entity.pdbx_description
1 polymer ?
#
loop_
_entity_poly.entity_id
_entity_poly.type
_entity_poly.pdbx_seq_one_letter_code
_entity_poly.pdbx_strand_id
1 'polypeptide(L)'
;RVLVLAGGDLLALLAFASIGRANHGSSPLSWDIFRTADPFIAGWLLGAYFLGGFGPEGQGLYGLRGATFSAIKSWGVSIPLGLVIRTLITGHTPPQTFILISMGSTFVLLVSWRTLFTALFPNEDTSRDTSVKKGSILEFFELLTSLVRRW
;
A
#
# COMPACT_ATOMS: atom_id res chain seq x y z
N ARG A 1 3.71 -12.80 -8.16
CA ARG A 1 3.09 -11.75 -7.31
C ARG A 1 3.95 -10.48 -7.27
N VAL A 2 5.24 -10.55 -6.89
CA VAL A 2 6.13 -9.38 -6.76
C VAL A 2 6.15 -8.46 -7.98
N LEU A 3 6.35 -8.97 -9.20
CA LEU A 3 6.41 -8.14 -10.42
C LEU A 3 5.12 -7.34 -10.67
N VAL A 4 3.95 -7.95 -10.42
CA VAL A 4 2.65 -7.28 -10.59
C VAL A 4 2.47 -6.21 -9.52
N LEU A 5 2.82 -6.50 -8.27
CA LEU A 5 2.79 -5.54 -7.18
C LEU A 5 3.69 -4.35 -7.47
N ALA A 6 4.96 -4.59 -7.81
CA ALA A 6 5.92 -3.54 -8.15
C ALA A 6 5.50 -2.74 -9.39
N GLY A 7 4.95 -3.40 -10.41
CA GLY A 7 4.42 -2.74 -11.60
C GLY A 7 3.25 -1.81 -11.27
N GLY A 8 2.30 -2.26 -10.44
CA GLY A 8 1.19 -1.41 -10.01
C GLY A 8 1.62 -0.32 -9.03
N ASP A 9 2.61 -0.55 -8.17
CA ASP A 9 3.22 0.49 -7.33
C ASP A 9 3.85 1.59 -8.21
N LEU A 10 4.56 1.20 -9.27
CA LEU A 10 5.15 2.13 -10.24
C LEU A 10 4.06 2.94 -10.97
N LEU A 11 2.99 2.28 -11.43
CA LEU A 11 1.86 2.95 -12.07
C LEU A 11 1.16 3.91 -11.11
N ALA A 12 1.01 3.56 -9.83
CA ALA A 12 0.46 4.44 -8.80
C ALA A 12 1.31 5.71 -8.62
N LEU A 13 2.63 5.58 -8.55
CA LEU A 13 3.54 6.72 -8.42
C LEU A 13 3.58 7.59 -9.69
N LEU A 14 3.52 6.98 -10.87
CA LEU A 14 3.38 7.71 -12.13
C LEU A 14 2.04 8.44 -12.19
N ALA A 15 0.93 7.82 -11.77
CA ALA A 15 -0.36 8.48 -11.70
C ALA A 15 -0.34 9.70 -10.77
N PHE A 16 0.27 9.57 -9.59
CA PHE A 16 0.51 10.70 -8.68
C PHE A 16 1.27 11.84 -9.40
N ALA A 17 2.39 11.53 -10.06
CA ALA A 17 3.19 12.52 -10.76
C ALA A 17 2.43 13.18 -11.94
N SER A 18 1.72 12.40 -12.73
CA SER A 18 0.89 12.86 -13.85
C SER A 18 -0.18 13.84 -13.39
N ILE A 19 -0.96 13.46 -12.37
CA ILE A 19 -2.03 14.29 -11.81
C ILE A 19 -1.46 15.57 -11.20
N GLY A 20 -0.35 15.47 -10.45
CA GLY A 20 0.34 16.62 -9.90
C GLY A 20 0.77 17.62 -10.98
N ARG A 21 1.36 17.13 -12.08
CA ARG A 21 1.74 17.97 -13.23
C ARG A 21 0.54 18.63 -13.89
N ALA A 22 -0.54 17.89 -14.13
CA ALA A 22 -1.78 18.44 -14.71
C ALA A 22 -2.33 19.58 -13.85
N ASN A 23 -2.36 19.41 -12.53
CA ASN A 23 -2.84 20.43 -11.60
C ASN A 23 -1.99 21.71 -11.59
N HIS A 24 -0.72 21.63 -12.03
CA HIS A 24 0.18 22.76 -12.18
C HIS A 24 0.26 23.29 -13.63
N GLY A 25 -0.71 22.93 -14.49
CA GLY A 25 -0.77 23.40 -15.88
C GLY A 25 0.32 22.81 -16.79
N SER A 26 1.04 21.78 -16.32
CA SER A 26 2.08 21.11 -17.08
C SER A 26 1.52 19.91 -17.85
N SER A 27 2.19 19.51 -18.93
CA SER A 27 1.78 18.33 -19.69
C SER A 27 1.87 17.04 -18.84
N PRO A 28 0.75 16.30 -18.67
CA PRO A 28 0.67 15.14 -17.76
C PRO A 28 1.46 13.92 -18.27
N LEU A 29 1.54 13.73 -19.59
CA LEU A 29 2.16 12.53 -20.21
C LEU A 29 3.48 12.86 -20.94
N SER A 30 4.21 13.86 -20.44
CA SER A 30 5.55 14.20 -20.94
C SER A 30 6.63 13.38 -20.25
N TRP A 31 7.82 13.29 -20.85
CA TRP A 31 8.99 12.61 -20.25
C TRP A 31 9.36 13.11 -18.84
N ASP A 32 8.97 14.35 -18.50
CA ASP A 32 9.20 14.89 -17.16
C ASP A 32 8.35 14.24 -16.06
N ILE A 33 7.36 13.41 -16.41
CA ILE A 33 6.64 12.57 -15.43
C ILE A 33 7.61 11.68 -14.65
N PHE A 34 8.60 11.12 -15.35
CA PHE A 34 9.62 10.26 -14.74
C PHE A 34 10.46 11.07 -13.77
N ARG A 35 10.98 12.24 -14.18
CA ARG A 35 11.73 13.14 -13.27
C ARG A 35 10.94 13.54 -12.01
N THR A 36 9.62 13.66 -12.13
CA THR A 36 8.74 13.99 -10.99
C THR A 36 8.54 12.78 -10.08
N ALA A 37 8.42 11.58 -10.64
CA ALA A 37 8.18 10.34 -9.92
C ALA A 37 9.46 9.69 -9.36
N ASP A 38 10.62 9.87 -10.01
CA ASP A 38 11.88 9.16 -9.75
C ASP A 38 12.28 9.18 -8.27
N PRO A 39 12.23 10.32 -7.54
CA PRO A 39 12.58 10.33 -6.12
C PRO A 39 11.66 9.44 -5.27
N PHE A 40 10.37 9.43 -5.59
CA PHE A 40 9.36 8.63 -4.89
C PHE A 40 9.47 7.15 -5.25
N ILE A 41 9.78 6.83 -6.51
CA ILE A 41 10.05 5.46 -6.96
C ILE A 41 11.28 4.91 -6.24
N ALA A 42 12.37 5.68 -6.19
CA ALA A 42 13.58 5.29 -5.48
C ALA A 42 13.32 5.10 -3.98
N GLY A 43 12.62 6.05 -3.34
CA GLY A 43 12.24 5.96 -1.94
C GLY A 43 11.37 4.72 -1.65
N TRP A 44 10.38 4.45 -2.51
CA TRP A 44 9.50 3.29 -2.43
C TRP A 44 10.23 1.97 -2.57
N LEU A 45 10.99 1.79 -3.64
CA LEU A 45 11.70 0.53 -3.86
C LEU A 45 12.68 0.24 -2.72
N LEU A 46 13.40 1.26 -2.24
CA LEU A 46 14.35 1.11 -1.15
C LEU A 46 13.63 0.79 0.18
N GLY A 47 12.63 1.58 0.55
CA GLY A 47 11.93 1.39 1.82
C GLY A 47 11.10 0.10 1.84
N ALA A 48 10.36 -0.21 0.77
CA ALA A 48 9.60 -1.44 0.65
C ALA A 48 10.50 -2.69 0.62
N TYR A 49 11.70 -2.60 0.04
CA TYR A 49 12.67 -3.70 0.10
C TYR A 49 13.07 -4.01 1.55
N PHE A 50 13.50 -3.01 2.31
CA PHE A 50 13.97 -3.23 3.69
C PHE A 50 12.84 -3.49 4.71
N LEU A 51 11.63 -2.99 4.46
CA LEU A 51 10.51 -3.08 5.42
C LEU A 51 9.57 -4.27 5.16
N GLY A 52 9.89 -5.12 4.19
CA GLY A 52 9.14 -6.34 3.90
C GLY A 52 7.93 -6.12 2.97
N GLY A 53 7.88 -5.00 2.26
CA GLY A 53 6.88 -4.73 1.23
C GLY A 53 6.90 -5.74 0.09
N PHE A 54 8.04 -6.39 -0.19
CA PHE A 54 8.11 -7.48 -1.17
C PHE A 54 8.27 -8.87 -0.53
N GLY A 55 8.29 -8.96 0.80
CA GLY A 55 8.31 -10.22 1.54
C GLY A 55 6.95 -10.93 1.57
N PRO A 56 6.84 -12.09 2.23
CA PRO A 56 5.61 -12.88 2.30
C PRO A 56 4.38 -12.09 2.78
N GLU A 57 4.52 -11.27 3.83
CA GLU A 57 3.47 -10.36 4.31
C GLU A 57 3.06 -9.34 3.25
N GLY A 58 4.02 -8.64 2.65
CA GLY A 58 3.76 -7.61 1.63
C GLY A 58 3.19 -8.15 0.33
N GLN A 59 3.41 -9.44 0.03
CA GLN A 59 2.79 -10.16 -1.09
C GLN A 59 1.37 -10.66 -0.80
N GLY A 60 0.89 -10.49 0.44
CA GLY A 60 -0.43 -10.94 0.89
C GLY A 60 -0.54 -12.45 1.08
N LEU A 61 0.58 -13.14 1.32
CA LEU A 61 0.56 -14.59 1.55
C LEU A 61 -0.11 -14.97 2.89
N TYR A 62 -0.12 -14.05 3.85
CA TYR A 62 -0.81 -14.17 5.15
C TYR A 62 -2.12 -13.37 5.20
N GLY A 63 -2.71 -13.10 4.03
CA GLY A 63 -4.01 -12.43 3.91
C GLY A 63 -3.96 -10.91 3.88
N LEU A 64 -5.17 -10.32 3.80
CA LEU A 64 -5.38 -8.91 3.52
C LEU A 64 -4.76 -7.99 4.59
N ARG A 65 -4.97 -8.30 5.87
CA ARG A 65 -4.47 -7.48 6.99
C ARG A 65 -2.94 -7.39 6.98
N GLY A 66 -2.25 -8.49 6.70
CA GLY A 66 -0.79 -8.53 6.61
C GLY A 66 -0.27 -7.69 5.43
N ALA A 67 -0.88 -7.83 4.25
CA ALA A 67 -0.54 -7.04 3.08
C ALA A 67 -0.71 -5.54 3.32
N THR A 68 -1.87 -5.14 3.84
CA THR A 68 -2.18 -3.74 4.13
C THR A 68 -1.22 -3.16 5.18
N PHE A 69 -0.95 -3.89 6.27
CA PHE A 69 -0.05 -3.41 7.31
C PHE A 69 1.40 -3.27 6.81
N SER A 70 1.89 -4.26 6.04
CA SER A 70 3.20 -4.19 5.39
C SER A 70 3.30 -3.01 4.42
N ALA A 71 2.24 -2.73 3.65
CA ALA A 71 2.18 -1.57 2.77
C ALA A 71 2.25 -0.24 3.54
N ILE A 72 1.46 -0.09 4.62
CA ILE A 72 1.45 1.12 5.47
C ILE A 72 2.82 1.35 6.09
N LYS A 73 3.42 0.31 6.68
CA LYS A 73 4.77 0.36 7.27
C LYS A 73 5.81 0.78 6.23
N SER A 74 5.78 0.15 5.04
CA SER A 74 6.71 0.47 3.95
C SER A 74 6.53 1.91 3.47
N TRP A 75 5.29 2.38 3.31
CA TRP A 75 4.96 3.75 2.92
C TRP A 75 5.50 4.79 3.91
N GLY A 76 5.33 4.54 5.21
CA GLY A 76 5.69 5.47 6.28
C GLY A 76 7.16 5.87 6.28
N VAL A 77 8.04 5.04 5.72
CA VAL A 77 9.47 5.37 5.56
C VAL A 77 9.79 5.76 4.12
N SER A 78 9.23 5.05 3.16
CA SER A 78 9.54 5.21 1.74
C SER A 78 9.23 6.57 1.17
N ILE A 79 8.04 7.13 1.47
CA ILE A 79 7.62 8.41 0.89
C ILE A 79 8.38 9.58 1.52
N PRO A 80 8.58 9.64 2.86
CA PRO A 80 9.50 10.61 3.45
C PRO A 80 10.92 10.51 2.86
N LEU A 81 11.42 9.30 2.64
CA LEU A 81 12.71 9.09 1.98
C LEU A 81 12.71 9.65 0.55
N GLY A 82 11.64 9.45 -0.22
CA GLY A 82 11.49 10.03 -1.56
C GLY A 82 11.46 11.57 -1.55
N LEU A 83 10.87 12.19 -0.52
CA LEU A 83 10.92 13.64 -0.32
C LEU A 83 12.33 14.14 0.01
N VAL A 84 13.09 13.39 0.81
CA VAL A 84 14.50 13.69 1.09
C VAL A 84 15.32 13.59 -0.19
N ILE A 85 15.20 12.49 -0.94
CA ILE A 85 15.88 12.31 -2.24
C ILE A 85 15.54 13.47 -3.18
N ARG A 86 14.26 13.85 -3.27
CA ARG A 86 13.83 14.99 -4.08
C ARG A 86 14.53 16.28 -3.67
N THR A 87 14.55 16.58 -2.37
CA THR A 87 15.18 17.79 -1.82
C THR A 87 16.66 17.84 -2.17
N LEU A 88 17.36 16.71 -2.08
CA LEU A 88 18.77 16.59 -2.44
C LEU A 88 19.00 16.82 -3.94
N ILE A 89 18.10 16.32 -4.80
CA ILE A 89 18.20 16.47 -6.25
C ILE A 89 17.86 17.89 -6.70
N THR A 90 16.80 18.50 -6.15
CA THR A 90 16.34 19.84 -6.57
C THR A 90 17.07 20.98 -5.87
N GLY A 91 17.81 20.71 -4.79
CA GLY A 91 18.55 21.70 -4.02
C GLY A 91 17.68 22.63 -3.17
N HIS A 92 16.38 22.34 -3.02
CA HIS A 92 15.46 23.12 -2.20
C HIS A 92 14.38 22.25 -1.58
N THR A 93 13.90 22.66 -0.41
CA THR A 93 12.81 21.96 0.28
C THR A 93 11.49 22.17 -0.47
N PRO A 94 10.70 21.11 -0.71
CA PRO A 94 9.36 21.24 -1.25
C PRO A 94 8.43 22.10 -0.38
N PRO A 95 7.46 22.81 -0.96
CA PRO A 95 6.42 23.49 -0.19
C PRO A 95 5.67 22.51 0.73
N GLN A 96 5.27 22.97 1.91
CA GLN A 96 4.56 22.13 2.89
C GLN A 96 3.30 21.48 2.32
N THR A 97 2.53 22.21 1.50
CA THR A 97 1.35 21.68 0.81
C THR A 97 1.69 20.50 -0.10
N PHE A 98 2.82 20.57 -0.81
CA PHE A 98 3.27 19.46 -1.66
C PHE A 98 3.65 18.24 -0.81
N ILE A 99 4.30 18.43 0.34
CA ILE A 99 4.62 17.34 1.28
C ILE A 99 3.34 16.65 1.75
N LEU A 100 2.34 17.41 2.20
CA LEU A 100 1.08 16.84 2.70
C LEU A 100 0.29 16.10 1.61
N ILE A 101 0.16 16.70 0.43
CA ILE A 101 -0.57 16.09 -0.69
C ILE A 101 0.16 14.84 -1.18
N SER A 102 1.49 14.88 -1.34
CA SER A 102 2.27 13.71 -1.76
C SER A 102 2.16 12.57 -0.75
N MET A 103 2.29 12.84 0.55
CA MET A 103 2.07 11.84 1.60
C MET A 103 0.66 11.23 1.51
N GLY A 104 -0.38 12.05 1.51
CA GLY A 104 -1.77 11.55 1.52
C GLY A 104 -2.17 10.81 0.24
N SER A 105 -1.83 11.36 -0.93
CA SER A 105 -2.19 10.75 -2.22
C SER A 105 -1.45 9.44 -2.46
N THR A 106 -0.14 9.39 -2.20
CA THR A 106 0.65 8.16 -2.37
C THR A 106 0.24 7.09 -1.36
N PHE A 107 -0.16 7.47 -0.14
CA PHE A 107 -0.73 6.54 0.84
C PHE A 107 -1.94 5.82 0.26
N VAL A 108 -2.92 6.60 -0.21
CA VAL A 108 -4.14 6.05 -0.80
C VAL A 108 -3.79 5.18 -1.99
N LEU A 109 -3.02 5.68 -2.95
CA LEU A 109 -2.72 4.94 -4.18
C LEU A 109 -1.98 3.62 -3.91
N LEU A 110 -0.93 3.62 -3.10
CA LEU A 110 -0.10 2.43 -2.86
C LEU A 110 -0.79 1.43 -1.94
N VAL A 111 -1.39 1.89 -0.84
CA VAL A 111 -2.06 1.00 0.12
C VAL A 111 -3.34 0.43 -0.49
N SER A 112 -4.14 1.24 -1.19
CA SER A 112 -5.34 0.75 -1.88
C SER A 112 -4.97 -0.22 -2.99
N TRP A 113 -3.95 0.06 -3.81
CA TRP A 113 -3.49 -0.89 -4.84
C TRP A 113 -3.16 -2.26 -4.25
N ARG A 114 -2.33 -2.29 -3.21
CA ARG A 114 -1.87 -3.56 -2.58
C ARG A 114 -2.99 -4.30 -1.88
N THR A 115 -3.89 -3.57 -1.23
CA THR A 115 -5.08 -4.12 -0.59
C THR A 115 -6.03 -4.70 -1.64
N LEU A 116 -6.31 -3.97 -2.72
CA LEU A 116 -7.16 -4.43 -3.82
C LEU A 116 -6.56 -5.64 -4.54
N PHE A 117 -5.26 -5.62 -4.86
CA PHE A 117 -4.59 -6.76 -5.46
C PHE A 117 -4.72 -8.01 -4.59
N THR A 118 -4.51 -7.89 -3.29
CA THR A 118 -4.62 -9.02 -2.35
C THR A 118 -6.06 -9.52 -2.21
N ALA A 119 -7.04 -8.60 -2.22
CA ALA A 119 -8.46 -8.95 -2.14
C ALA A 119 -8.97 -9.65 -3.41
N LEU A 120 -8.51 -9.23 -4.59
CA LEU A 120 -8.89 -9.82 -5.88
C LEU A 120 -8.13 -11.12 -6.17
N PHE A 121 -6.91 -11.25 -5.64
CA PHE A 121 -6.06 -12.42 -5.84
C PHE A 121 -5.59 -12.98 -4.48
N PRO A 122 -6.51 -13.51 -3.64
CA PRO A 122 -6.16 -14.10 -2.36
C PRO A 122 -5.23 -15.31 -2.53
N ASN A 123 -4.41 -15.60 -1.54
CA ASN A 123 -3.57 -16.79 -1.55
C ASN A 123 -4.43 -18.01 -1.16
N GLU A 124 -4.34 -19.11 -1.92
CA GLU A 124 -5.20 -20.29 -1.73
C GLU A 124 -5.05 -20.92 -0.34
N ASP A 125 -3.86 -20.83 0.28
CA ASP A 125 -3.63 -21.32 1.64
C ASP A 125 -4.34 -20.49 2.72
N THR A 126 -4.53 -19.19 2.51
CA THR A 126 -5.29 -18.32 3.44
C THR A 126 -6.79 -18.60 3.37
N SER A 127 -7.30 -19.10 2.24
CA SER A 127 -8.72 -19.45 2.10
C SER A 127 -9.15 -20.59 3.02
N ARG A 128 -8.22 -21.49 3.37
CA ARG A 128 -8.45 -22.56 4.36
C ARG A 128 -8.48 -22.05 5.80
N ASP A 129 -7.75 -20.98 6.12
CA ASP A 129 -7.75 -20.41 7.48
C ASP A 129 -8.97 -19.53 7.74
N THR A 130 -9.60 -18.97 6.69
CA THR A 130 -10.93 -18.33 6.83
C THR A 130 -12.07 -19.32 7.10
N SER A 131 -11.85 -20.63 6.92
CA SER A 131 -12.78 -21.66 7.41
C SER A 131 -12.59 -21.95 8.90
N VAL A 132 -11.60 -21.35 9.56
CA VAL A 132 -11.58 -21.24 11.03
C VAL A 132 -12.58 -20.15 11.41
N LYS A 133 -13.83 -20.61 11.53
CA LYS A 133 -15.01 -19.95 12.07
C LYS A 133 -14.67 -18.72 12.91
N LYS A 134 -14.98 -17.53 12.39
CA LYS A 134 -15.38 -16.42 13.27
C LYS A 134 -16.59 -16.92 14.04
N GLY A 135 -16.38 -17.40 15.27
CA GLY A 135 -17.46 -17.74 16.18
C GLY A 135 -18.40 -16.55 16.27
N SER A 136 -19.54 -16.67 15.60
CA SER A 136 -20.58 -15.66 15.67
C SER A 136 -20.98 -15.55 17.14
N ILE A 137 -21.28 -14.36 17.62
CA ILE A 137 -21.87 -14.17 18.96
C ILE A 137 -23.12 -15.08 19.11
N LEU A 138 -23.78 -15.40 17.99
CA LEU A 138 -24.87 -16.38 17.91
C LEU A 138 -24.42 -17.83 18.18
N GLU A 139 -23.25 -18.28 17.70
CA GLU A 139 -22.71 -19.61 18.06
C GLU A 139 -22.40 -19.67 19.57
N PHE A 140 -21.93 -18.57 20.17
CA PHE A 140 -21.78 -18.49 21.63
C PHE A 140 -23.13 -18.60 22.36
N PHE A 141 -24.18 -17.92 21.88
CA PHE A 141 -25.53 -18.08 22.43
C PHE A 141 -26.12 -19.47 22.19
N GLU A 142 -25.86 -20.11 21.04
CA GLU A 142 -26.26 -21.49 20.77
C GLU A 142 -25.56 -22.47 21.71
N LEU A 143 -24.26 -22.29 21.99
CA LEU A 143 -23.54 -23.08 22.98
C LEU A 143 -24.08 -22.86 24.39
N LEU A 144 -24.40 -21.61 24.75
CA LEU A 144 -24.92 -21.26 26.07
C LEU A 144 -26.33 -21.83 26.28
N THR A 145 -27.20 -21.75 25.27
CA THR A 145 -28.54 -22.34 25.31
C THR A 145 -28.51 -23.88 25.25
N SER A 146 -27.56 -24.46 24.51
CA SER A 146 -27.28 -25.90 24.49
C SER A 146 -26.91 -26.45 25.87
N LEU A 147 -26.08 -25.73 26.62
CA LEU A 147 -25.68 -26.11 27.99
C LEU A 147 -26.83 -26.01 28.98
N VAL A 148 -27.66 -24.97 28.87
CA VAL A 148 -28.85 -24.80 29.72
C VAL A 148 -29.92 -25.85 29.45
N ARG A 149 -30.09 -26.30 28.20
CA ARG A 149 -31.05 -27.36 27.84
C ARG A 149 -30.67 -28.76 28.32
N ARG A 150 -29.41 -28.95 28.74
CA ARG A 150 -28.87 -30.27 29.13
C ARG A 150 -28.94 -30.52 30.65
N TRP A 151 -29.43 -29.53 31.40
CA TRP A 151 -29.84 -29.62 32.81
C TRP A 151 -31.35 -29.46 32.91
#